data_AF-A0A2K3KU74-F1
#
_entry.id   AF-A0A2K3KU74-F1
#
_cell.length_a   1.000
_cell.length_b   1.000
_cell.length_c   1.000
_cell.angle_alpha   90.00
_cell.angle_beta   90.00
_cell.angle_gamma   90.00
#
_symmetry.space_group_name_H-M   'P 1'
#
loop_
_entity.id
_entity.type
_entity.pdbx_description
1 polymer ?
#
loop_
_entity_poly.entity_id
_entity_poly.type
_entity_poly.pdbx_seq_one_letter_code
_entity_poly.pdbx_strand_id
1 'polypeptide(L)'
;MSNDSGGDDRIPEILQILKFIYYDDLPTCQKLCFAYCSLFPEDFIVDAEGLIQLWTAEGFLLSTISSSSDAITAEQQFGRACFNDFVPLVFHQLEEENNLYRMNRVMHKLARFVTVGDENINTDLMG
;
A
#
# COMPACT_ATOMS: atom_id res chain seq x y z
N MET A 1 16.73 34.56 14.67
CA MET A 1 16.77 34.84 13.21
C MET A 1 17.96 34.01 12.71
N SER A 2 17.78 32.87 12.08
CA SER A 2 16.82 32.53 11.03
C SER A 2 16.25 31.12 11.20
N ASN A 3 15.02 30.94 10.74
CA ASN A 3 14.33 29.65 10.67
C ASN A 3 14.99 28.80 9.58
N ASP A 4 15.54 27.65 9.95
CA ASP A 4 15.83 26.57 9.02
C ASP A 4 14.59 25.68 8.94
N SER A 5 13.60 26.16 8.21
CA SER A 5 12.44 25.37 7.78
C SER A 5 12.66 24.98 6.32
N GLY A 6 13.75 24.27 6.06
CA GLY A 6 13.99 23.55 4.81
C GLY A 6 13.16 22.26 4.77
N GLY A 7 11.83 22.40 4.84
CA GLY A 7 10.96 21.35 4.32
C GLY A 7 11.22 21.28 2.81
N ASP A 8 11.50 20.09 2.29
CA ASP A 8 11.72 19.90 0.86
C ASP A 8 10.41 20.19 0.11
N ASP A 9 10.23 21.46 -0.28
CA ASP A 9 9.04 22.01 -0.94
C ASP A 9 8.66 21.27 -2.24
N ARG A 10 9.54 20.39 -2.75
CA ARG A 10 9.29 19.59 -3.97
C ARG A 10 8.73 18.21 -3.71
N ILE A 11 8.73 17.73 -2.46
CA ILE A 11 8.14 16.43 -2.11
C ILE A 11 6.66 16.35 -2.51
N PRO A 12 5.81 17.37 -2.24
CA PRO A 12 4.40 17.33 -2.66
C PRO A 12 4.22 17.21 -4.19
N GLU A 13 5.10 17.80 -5.00
CA GLU A 13 5.03 17.73 -6.47
C GLU A 13 5.40 16.33 -6.98
N ILE A 14 6.49 15.75 -6.44
CA ILE A 14 6.93 14.40 -6.80
C ILE A 14 5.86 13.36 -6.43
N LEU A 15 5.25 13.48 -5.25
CA LEU A 15 4.20 12.56 -4.82
C LEU A 15 2.94 12.67 -5.68
N GLN A 16 2.57 13.87 -6.15
CA GLN A 16 1.47 14.04 -7.10
C GLN A 16 1.75 13.35 -8.44
N ILE A 17 2.96 13.49 -8.98
CA ILE A 17 3.36 12.81 -10.21
C ILE A 17 3.30 11.29 -10.02
N LEU A 18 3.88 10.78 -8.93
CA LEU A 18 3.87 9.34 -8.63
C LEU A 18 2.44 8.81 -8.41
N LYS A 19 1.56 9.59 -7.77
CA LYS A 19 0.15 9.25 -7.67
C LYS A 19 -0.45 9.07 -9.07
N PHE A 20 -0.23 10.04 -9.96
CA PHE A 20 -0.78 10.04 -11.30
C PHE A 20 -0.25 8.89 -12.18
N ILE A 21 1.07 8.63 -12.19
CA ILE A 21 1.68 7.63 -13.10
C ILE A 21 1.67 6.19 -12.57
N TYR A 22 1.37 6.01 -11.28
CA TYR A 22 1.43 4.69 -10.64
C TYR A 22 0.17 4.39 -9.85
N TYR A 23 -0.13 5.16 -8.80
CA TYR A 23 -1.22 4.81 -7.88
C TYR A 23 -2.58 4.84 -8.56
N ASP A 24 -2.87 5.85 -9.38
CA ASP A 24 -4.18 6.03 -10.02
C ASP A 24 -4.51 4.93 -11.02
N ASP A 25 -3.50 4.29 -11.60
CA ASP A 25 -3.63 3.17 -12.53
C ASP A 25 -3.73 1.81 -11.82
N LEU A 26 -3.52 1.74 -10.50
CA LEU A 26 -3.67 0.50 -9.76
C LEU A 26 -5.15 0.06 -9.71
N PRO A 27 -5.42 -1.25 -9.85
CA PRO A 27 -6.69 -1.87 -9.47
C PRO A 27 -7.11 -1.52 -8.03
N THR A 28 -8.41 -1.47 -7.77
CA THR A 28 -8.97 -1.07 -6.47
C THR A 28 -8.41 -1.88 -5.29
N CYS A 29 -8.30 -3.21 -5.42
CA CYS A 29 -7.73 -4.05 -4.38
C CYS A 29 -6.27 -3.70 -4.08
N GLN A 30 -5.46 -3.46 -5.11
CA GLN A 30 -4.06 -3.05 -4.97
C GLN A 30 -3.93 -1.65 -4.36
N LYS A 31 -4.83 -0.71 -4.70
CA LYS A 31 -4.88 0.60 -4.03
C LYS A 31 -5.09 0.47 -2.52
N LEU A 32 -6.04 -0.36 -2.09
CA LEU A 32 -6.30 -0.62 -0.67
C LEU A 32 -5.10 -1.28 0.03
N CYS A 33 -4.51 -2.31 -0.59
CA CYS A 33 -3.33 -2.99 -0.06
C CYS A 33 -2.12 -2.04 0.06
N PHE A 34 -1.91 -1.17 -0.94
CA PHE A 34 -0.87 -0.16 -0.94
C PHE A 34 -1.08 0.90 0.14
N ALA A 35 -2.30 1.44 0.23
CA ALA A 35 -2.70 2.42 1.24
C ALA A 35 -2.53 1.88 2.67
N TYR A 36 -2.88 0.60 2.89
CA TYR A 36 -2.70 -0.06 4.19
C TYR A 36 -1.24 -0.05 4.67
N CYS A 37 -0.28 -0.11 3.73
CA CYS A 37 1.13 -0.08 4.08
C CYS A 37 1.57 1.23 4.77
N SER A 38 0.79 2.30 4.67
CA SER A 38 1.04 3.58 5.36
C SER A 38 0.94 3.48 6.89
N LEU A 39 0.26 2.45 7.41
CA LEU A 39 0.09 2.20 8.84
C LEU A 39 1.40 1.74 9.51
N PHE A 40 2.28 1.10 8.75
CA PHE A 40 3.59 0.71 9.26
C PHE A 40 4.52 1.93 9.36
N PRO A 41 5.44 1.98 10.33
CA PRO A 41 6.48 3.00 10.37
C PRO A 41 7.33 3.02 9.09
N GLU A 42 7.96 4.15 8.82
CA GLU A 42 8.97 4.25 7.76
C GLU A 42 10.12 3.26 8.05
N ASP A 43 10.69 2.66 6.99
CA ASP A 43 11.73 1.62 7.07
C ASP A 43 11.33 0.33 7.81
N PHE A 44 10.04 0.13 8.13
CA PHE A 44 9.56 -1.10 8.75
C PHE A 44 9.81 -2.32 7.84
N ILE A 45 10.22 -3.42 8.46
CA ILE A 45 10.47 -4.69 7.80
C ILE A 45 9.21 -5.54 7.93
N VAL A 46 8.60 -5.88 6.81
CA VAL A 46 7.42 -6.73 6.72
C VAL A 46 7.81 -8.12 6.27
N ASP A 47 7.19 -9.13 6.85
CA ASP A 47 7.15 -10.46 6.27
C ASP A 47 6.03 -10.51 5.21
N ALA A 48 6.33 -11.00 4.02
CA ALA A 48 5.36 -10.99 2.91
C ALA A 48 4.08 -11.77 3.27
N GLU A 49 4.23 -12.90 3.96
CA GLU A 49 3.11 -13.75 4.32
C GLU A 49 2.16 -13.08 5.31
N GLY A 50 2.69 -12.50 6.37
CA GLY A 50 1.94 -11.77 7.38
C GLY A 50 1.24 -10.56 6.79
N LEU A 51 1.89 -9.81 5.90
CA LEU A 51 1.24 -8.68 5.22
C LEU A 51 0.06 -9.14 4.36
N ILE A 52 0.21 -10.24 3.61
CA ILE A 52 -0.87 -10.80 2.80
C ILE A 52 -2.03 -11.26 3.69
N GLN A 53 -1.73 -11.92 4.83
CA GLN A 53 -2.75 -12.32 5.80
C GLN A 53 -3.50 -11.13 6.39
N LEU A 54 -2.82 -10.01 6.65
CA LEU A 54 -3.46 -8.77 7.08
C LEU A 54 -4.41 -8.25 6.00
N TRP A 55 -3.98 -8.18 4.73
CA TRP A 55 -4.85 -7.75 3.63
C TRP A 55 -6.07 -8.67 3.44
N THR A 56 -5.90 -9.98 3.63
CA THR A 56 -7.01 -10.94 3.62
C THR A 56 -7.97 -10.69 4.79
N ALA A 57 -7.45 -10.48 6.00
CA ALA A 57 -8.26 -10.24 7.19
C ALA A 57 -9.08 -8.94 7.11
N GLU A 58 -8.53 -7.90 6.47
CA GLU A 58 -9.24 -6.64 6.19
C GLU A 58 -10.24 -6.76 5.04
N GLY A 59 -10.27 -7.88 4.32
CA GLY A 59 -11.19 -8.13 3.22
C GLY A 59 -10.84 -7.41 1.92
N PHE A 60 -9.63 -6.86 1.78
CA PHE A 60 -9.21 -6.15 0.56
C PHE A 60 -9.09 -7.07 -0.66
N LEU A 61 -8.90 -8.37 -0.40
CA LEU A 61 -8.69 -9.41 -1.40
C LEU A 61 -9.96 -10.22 -1.68
N LEU A 62 -11.09 -9.86 -1.05
CA LEU A 62 -12.34 -10.60 -1.12
C LEU A 62 -12.84 -10.69 -2.56
N SER A 63 -12.92 -11.92 -3.07
CA SER A 63 -13.72 -12.22 -4.26
C SER A 63 -15.16 -12.47 -3.83
N THR A 64 -16.15 -12.17 -4.68
CA THR A 64 -17.60 -12.28 -4.38
C THR A 64 -18.09 -13.71 -4.07
N ILE A 65 -17.20 -14.68 -3.85
CA ILE A 65 -17.49 -16.10 -3.71
C ILE A 65 -17.45 -16.47 -2.21
N SER A 66 -18.55 -17.09 -1.75
CA SER A 66 -18.85 -17.44 -0.36
C SER A 66 -17.67 -17.93 0.50
N SER A 67 -17.70 -17.55 1.78
CA SER A 67 -16.75 -17.87 2.86
C SER A 67 -16.57 -19.39 3.10
N SER A 68 -15.91 -20.07 2.17
CA SER A 68 -15.44 -21.45 2.29
C SER A 68 -13.92 -21.46 2.53
N SER A 69 -13.40 -22.58 3.00
CA SER A 69 -11.93 -22.78 3.13
C SER A 69 -11.19 -22.62 1.80
N ASP A 70 -11.86 -22.90 0.68
CA ASP A 70 -11.31 -22.75 -0.66
C ASP A 70 -11.19 -21.26 -1.05
N ALA A 71 -12.11 -20.42 -0.58
CA ALA A 71 -12.09 -18.97 -0.81
C ALA A 71 -10.90 -18.30 -0.11
N ILE A 72 -10.64 -18.65 1.16
CA ILE A 72 -9.48 -18.13 1.92
C ILE A 72 -8.17 -18.45 1.20
N THR A 73 -8.06 -19.66 0.65
CA THR A 73 -6.88 -20.09 -0.11
C THR A 73 -6.73 -19.30 -1.41
N ALA A 74 -7.84 -19.01 -2.10
CA ALA A 74 -7.84 -18.20 -3.32
C ALA A 74 -7.44 -16.74 -3.04
N GLU A 75 -7.93 -16.15 -1.95
CA GLU A 75 -7.59 -14.80 -1.51
C GLU A 75 -6.11 -14.66 -1.17
N GLN A 76 -5.54 -15.64 -0.45
CA GLN A 76 -4.10 -15.65 -0.17
C GLN A 76 -3.28 -15.76 -1.47
N GLN A 77 -3.70 -16.61 -2.41
CA GLN A 77 -3.00 -16.74 -3.70
C GLN A 77 -3.08 -15.44 -4.52
N PHE A 78 -4.23 -14.77 -4.51
CA PHE A 78 -4.39 -13.47 -5.15
C PHE A 78 -3.55 -12.40 -4.45
N GLY A 79 -3.54 -12.37 -3.12
CA GLY A 79 -2.70 -11.48 -2.32
C GLY A 79 -1.21 -11.66 -2.60
N ARG A 80 -0.75 -12.90 -2.77
CA ARG A 80 0.63 -13.19 -3.23
C ARG A 80 0.92 -12.59 -4.60
N ALA A 81 -0.01 -12.71 -5.55
CA ALA A 81 0.17 -12.10 -6.87
C ALA A 81 0.25 -10.56 -6.76
N CYS A 82 -0.66 -9.94 -5.99
CA CYS A 82 -0.62 -8.50 -5.74
C CYS A 82 0.67 -8.05 -5.05
N PHE A 83 1.16 -8.81 -4.07
CA PHE A 83 2.43 -8.52 -3.40
C PHE A 83 3.61 -8.62 -4.39
N ASN A 84 3.63 -9.66 -5.23
CA ASN A 84 4.69 -9.83 -6.23
C ASN A 84 4.71 -8.70 -7.26
N ASP A 85 3.56 -8.15 -7.64
CA ASP A 85 3.47 -6.96 -8.50
C ASP A 85 4.07 -5.71 -7.83
N PHE A 86 4.08 -5.65 -6.50
CA PHE A 86 4.67 -4.58 -5.71
C PHE A 86 6.18 -4.70 -5.52
N VAL A 87 6.75 -5.91 -5.57
CA VAL A 87 8.19 -6.12 -5.34
C VAL A 87 9.10 -5.28 -6.25
N PRO A 88 8.86 -5.12 -7.57
CA PRO A 88 9.79 -4.37 -8.42
C PRO A 88 9.93 -2.88 -8.08
N LEU A 89 8.92 -2.27 -7.44
CA LEU A 89 8.84 -0.81 -7.25
C LEU A 89 8.59 -0.37 -5.80
N VAL A 90 7.75 -1.10 -5.09
CA VAL A 90 7.27 -0.76 -3.73
C VAL A 90 8.13 -1.40 -2.66
N PHE A 91 8.51 -2.67 -2.81
CA PHE A 91 9.18 -3.43 -1.76
C PHE A 91 10.59 -3.84 -2.15
N HIS A 92 11.58 -3.43 -1.35
CA HIS A 92 12.94 -3.91 -1.48
C HIS A 92 13.12 -5.18 -0.64
N GLN A 93 13.53 -6.28 -1.27
CA GLN A 93 13.85 -7.52 -0.56
C GLN A 93 15.17 -7.37 0.19
N LEU A 94 15.17 -7.70 1.49
CA LEU A 94 16.36 -7.61 2.34
C LEU A 94 17.13 -8.91 2.41
N GLU A 95 16.41 -10.03 2.46
CA GLU A 95 16.96 -11.39 2.57
C GLU A 95 16.15 -12.34 1.70
N GLU A 96 16.82 -13.06 0.79
CA GLU A 96 16.16 -13.99 -0.13
C GLU A 96 15.49 -15.17 0.61
N GLU A 97 16.10 -15.62 1.70
CA GLU A 97 15.69 -16.84 2.42
C GLU A 97 14.48 -16.61 3.35
N ASN A 98 14.28 -15.39 3.83
CA ASN A 98 13.30 -15.10 4.89
C ASN A 98 12.04 -14.35 4.41
N ASN A 99 11.91 -14.08 3.10
CA ASN A 99 10.78 -13.30 2.55
C ASN A 99 10.52 -11.99 3.31
N LEU A 100 11.61 -11.33 3.72
CA LEU A 100 11.56 -10.05 4.44
C LEU A 100 11.77 -8.90 3.47
N TYR A 101 10.87 -7.93 3.55
CA TYR A 101 10.82 -6.80 2.66
C TYR A 101 10.77 -5.49 3.42
N ARG A 102 11.31 -4.45 2.82
CA ARG A 102 11.18 -3.08 3.28
C ARG A 102 10.47 -2.25 2.22
N MET A 103 9.45 -1.51 2.61
CA MET A 103 8.81 -0.57 1.69
C MET A 103 9.79 0.55 1.31
N ASN A 104 9.86 0.87 0.02
CA ASN A 104 10.61 2.01 -0.49
C ASN A 104 10.13 3.28 0.20
N ARG A 105 11.06 4.07 0.72
CA ARG A 105 10.80 5.32 1.45
C ARG A 105 9.90 6.30 0.68
N VAL A 106 10.09 6.44 -0.62
CA VAL A 106 9.26 7.32 -1.47
C VAL A 106 7.85 6.75 -1.62
N MET A 107 7.73 5.43 -1.77
CA MET A 107 6.43 4.75 -1.86
C MET A 107 5.68 4.78 -0.53
N HIS A 108 6.39 4.73 0.61
CA HIS A 108 5.78 4.93 1.92
C HIS A 108 5.21 6.35 2.09
N LYS A 109 5.97 7.36 1.68
CA LYS A 109 5.48 8.75 1.61
C LYS A 109 4.27 8.88 0.68
N LEU A 110 4.27 8.18 -0.45
CA LEU A 110 3.13 8.15 -1.38
C LEU A 110 1.90 7.48 -0.73
N ALA A 111 2.08 6.34 -0.05
CA ALA A 111 0.99 5.67 0.66
C ALA A 111 0.37 6.59 1.72
N ARG A 112 1.18 7.30 2.50
CA ARG A 112 0.68 8.31 3.44
C ARG A 112 -0.02 9.48 2.74
N PHE A 113 0.51 9.91 1.60
CA PHE A 113 -0.07 11.01 0.83
C PHE A 113 -1.47 10.68 0.32
N VAL A 114 -1.69 9.47 -0.20
CA VAL A 114 -3.00 9.06 -0.71
C VAL A 114 -4.00 8.76 0.42
N THR A 115 -3.55 8.28 1.59
CA THR A 115 -4.46 8.03 2.73
C THR A 115 -4.88 9.29 3.48
N VAL A 116 -3.99 10.29 3.57
CA VAL A 116 -4.27 11.57 4.24
C VAL A 116 -4.98 12.55 3.30
N GLY A 117 -4.78 12.41 1.99
CA GLY A 117 -5.41 13.26 0.97
C GLY A 117 -6.90 13.00 0.74
N ASP A 118 -7.47 11.91 1.25
CA ASP A 118 -8.88 11.54 1.06
C ASP A 118 -9.87 12.29 1.99
N GLU A 119 -9.42 13.22 2.83
CA GLU A 119 -10.31 14.05 3.66
C GLU A 119 -11.16 15.09 2.87
N ASN A 120 -11.11 15.10 1.53
CA ASN A 120 -11.87 16.05 0.69
C ASN A 120 -12.77 15.42 -0.40
N ILE A 121 -13.11 14.13 -0.32
CA ILE A 121 -14.18 13.56 -1.15
C ILE A 121 -15.43 13.38 -0.29
N ASN A 122 -16.28 14.41 -0.33
CA ASN A 122 -17.72 14.43 -0.02
C ASN A 122 -18.26 13.24 0.77
N THR A 123 -18.48 13.45 2.07
CA THR A 123 -19.54 12.80 2.82
C THR A 123 -20.89 13.20 2.23
N ASP A 124 -21.29 12.60 1.12
CA ASP A 124 -22.66 12.68 0.57
C ASP A 124 -22.86 11.56 -0.46
N LEU A 125 -22.91 10.31 0.01
CA LEU A 125 -23.57 9.20 -0.68
C LEU A 125 -23.91 8.07 0.32
N MET A 126 -24.61 8.45 1.37
CA MET A 126 -25.65 7.59 1.98
C MET A 126 -26.80 8.49 2.41
N GLY A 127 -27.73 8.67 1.48
CA GLY A 127 -29.10 9.11 1.69
C GLY A 127 -30.02 8.20 0.92
#